data_AF-A0A7S1ZA94-F1
#
_entry.id   AF-A0A7S1ZA94-F1
#
_cell.length_a   1.000
_cell.length_b   1.000
_cell.length_c   1.000
_cell.angle_alpha   90.00
_cell.angle_beta   90.00
_cell.angle_gamma   90.00
#
_symmetry.space_group_name_H-M   'P 1'
#
loop_
_entity.id
_entity.type
_entity.pdbx_description
1 polymer ?
#
loop_
_entity_poly.entity_id
_entity_poly.type
_entity_poly.pdbx_seq_one_letter_code
_entity_poly.pdbx_strand_id
1 'polypeptide(L)'
;MIKLLFIFSTASILVRPVESFVNPRTGSPITLTSDRSVYTNSILNAVDIQVAPSQLEKVSEKMDIKIMNPPKDEERKSLDVRIHGTWYDLTAWRNSHPAGTHWLDMYNGRDATEVMDAFHSEKAKMMYQKLKKTDREKAVTLEKLTPADSEATLSFRAFREKLANDGWFERDVVHEAKLIGINLSLFVGAAATAHDIPFLSMFLLSLAYTNAGWIGHDYVHGTDEFSQKLRMYVCLVAGLGVTWWSDKHNKHHAHTN
;
A
#
# COMPACT_ATOMS: atom_id res chain seq x y z
N MET A 1 -15.32 -19.73 38.59
CA MET A 1 -14.22 -20.62 39.02
C MET A 1 -14.18 -21.79 38.05
N ILE A 2 -12.98 -22.26 37.64
CA ILE A 2 -12.68 -23.33 36.66
C ILE A 2 -12.63 -22.85 35.19
N LYS A 3 -11.62 -23.12 34.36
CA LYS A 3 -10.17 -23.32 34.51
C LYS A 3 -9.60 -23.11 33.09
N LEU A 4 -8.56 -22.31 33.00
CA LEU A 4 -7.74 -22.07 31.82
C LEU A 4 -7.02 -23.38 31.42
N LEU A 5 -7.14 -23.84 30.17
CA LEU A 5 -6.31 -24.91 29.63
C LEU A 5 -5.67 -24.43 28.32
N PHE A 6 -4.44 -23.91 28.45
CA PHE A 6 -3.52 -23.71 27.34
C PHE A 6 -2.98 -25.09 26.94
N ILE A 7 -3.33 -25.56 25.74
CA ILE A 7 -2.65 -26.70 25.12
C ILE A 7 -1.54 -26.11 24.26
N PHE A 8 -0.30 -26.20 24.75
CA PHE A 8 0.89 -26.07 23.91
C PHE A 8 0.99 -27.32 23.05
N SER A 9 0.58 -27.23 21.79
CA SER A 9 0.94 -28.22 20.77
C SER A 9 2.32 -27.86 20.24
N THR A 10 3.34 -28.61 20.63
CA THR A 10 4.65 -28.64 19.98
C THR A 10 4.51 -29.33 18.61
N ALA A 11 3.92 -28.62 17.65
CA ALA A 11 3.99 -29.03 16.26
C ALA A 11 5.43 -28.75 15.78
N SER A 12 6.22 -29.81 15.68
CA SER A 12 7.45 -29.80 14.89
C SER A 12 7.08 -29.35 13.48
N ILE A 13 7.57 -28.18 13.06
CA ILE A 13 7.43 -27.68 11.70
C ILE A 13 8.32 -28.58 10.82
N LEU A 14 7.75 -29.70 10.38
CA LEU A 14 8.25 -30.43 9.23
C LEU A 14 8.01 -29.52 8.02
N VAL A 15 9.03 -28.73 7.69
CA VAL A 15 9.10 -27.97 6.44
C VAL A 15 9.03 -29.00 5.32
N ARG A 16 7.86 -29.10 4.68
CA ARG A 16 7.76 -29.79 3.39
C ARG A 16 8.70 -29.08 2.41
N PRO A 17 9.41 -29.82 1.54
CA PRO A 17 10.21 -29.20 0.49
C PRO A 17 9.33 -28.23 -0.30
N VAL A 18 9.87 -27.05 -0.59
CA VAL A 18 9.25 -26.00 -1.39
C VAL A 18 8.85 -26.62 -2.73
N GLU A 19 7.55 -26.79 -2.96
CA GLU A 19 7.05 -27.14 -4.29
C GLU A 19 7.47 -26.01 -5.23
N SER A 20 8.11 -26.38 -6.35
CA SER A 20 8.54 -25.45 -7.38
C SER A 20 7.33 -24.63 -7.86
N PHE A 21 7.32 -23.33 -7.61
CA PHE A 21 6.31 -22.45 -8.16
C PHE A 21 6.54 -22.34 -9.67
N VAL A 22 5.51 -22.66 -10.45
CA VAL A 22 5.51 -22.57 -11.91
C VAL A 22 4.71 -21.34 -12.30
N ASN A 23 5.23 -20.52 -13.22
CA ASN A 23 4.47 -19.43 -13.81
C ASN A 23 3.22 -19.99 -14.55
N PRO A 24 1.98 -19.67 -14.14
CA PRO A 24 0.77 -20.25 -14.72
C PRO A 24 0.49 -19.76 -16.15
N ARG A 25 1.17 -18.71 -16.64
CA ARG A 25 1.11 -18.26 -18.04
C ARG A 25 2.19 -18.85 -18.94
N THR A 26 3.41 -19.02 -18.43
CA THR A 26 4.56 -19.42 -19.26
C THR A 26 5.11 -20.81 -18.96
N GLY A 27 4.72 -21.45 -17.86
CA GLY A 27 5.19 -22.78 -17.46
C GLY A 27 6.62 -22.80 -16.89
N SER A 28 7.27 -21.64 -16.72
CA SER A 28 8.66 -21.57 -16.25
C SER A 28 8.80 -21.71 -14.72
N PRO A 29 9.80 -22.45 -14.21
CA PRO A 29 10.04 -22.58 -12.76
C PRO A 29 10.59 -21.29 -12.13
N ILE A 30 10.20 -21.03 -10.88
CA ILE A 30 10.65 -19.92 -10.05
C ILE A 30 11.63 -20.45 -8.98
N THR A 31 12.88 -19.99 -9.01
CA THR A 31 13.89 -20.32 -7.99
C THR A 31 13.97 -19.19 -6.97
N LEU A 32 13.65 -19.48 -5.70
CA LEU A 32 13.84 -18.56 -4.57
C LEU A 32 15.04 -19.03 -3.74
N THR A 33 16.07 -18.20 -3.62
CA THR A 33 17.17 -18.43 -2.67
C THR A 33 16.83 -17.76 -1.35
N SER A 34 16.66 -18.54 -0.28
CA SER A 34 16.38 -18.01 1.05
C SER A 34 17.67 -17.76 1.82
N ASP A 35 17.90 -16.54 2.30
CA ASP A 35 18.68 -16.33 3.51
C ASP A 35 17.81 -15.58 4.54
N ARG A 36 17.81 -16.09 5.77
CA ARG A 36 16.92 -15.67 6.86
C ARG A 36 17.72 -14.91 7.90
N SER A 37 17.48 -13.60 8.05
CA SER A 37 17.65 -12.98 9.36
C SER A 37 16.89 -11.64 9.50
N VAL A 38 16.39 -11.46 10.73
CA VAL A 38 16.02 -10.21 11.43
C VAL A 38 14.54 -9.76 11.41
N TYR A 39 13.90 -9.92 12.57
CA TYR A 39 12.74 -9.16 13.07
C TYR A 39 13.16 -8.32 14.28
N THR A 40 12.63 -7.10 14.42
CA THR A 40 11.84 -6.55 15.56
C THR A 40 11.92 -5.02 15.70
N ASN A 41 10.82 -4.45 16.22
CA ASN A 41 10.58 -3.09 16.80
C ASN A 41 9.93 -2.04 15.88
N SER A 42 8.90 -1.28 16.27
CA SER A 42 8.27 -1.07 17.57
C SER A 42 6.81 -0.57 17.46
N ILE A 43 6.02 -0.96 18.46
CA ILE A 43 4.65 -0.50 18.75
C ILE A 43 4.76 0.87 19.44
N LEU A 44 4.45 1.99 18.77
CA LEU A 44 4.24 3.27 19.48
C LEU A 44 3.42 4.36 18.73
N ASN A 45 2.71 4.07 17.64
CA ASN A 45 1.94 5.11 16.90
C ASN A 45 0.41 4.89 16.95
N ALA A 46 -0.13 4.64 18.14
CA ALA A 46 -1.57 4.62 18.35
C ALA A 46 -1.93 5.80 19.26
N VAL A 47 -2.53 6.84 18.65
CA VAL A 47 -3.52 7.80 19.20
C VAL A 47 -3.39 9.12 18.42
N ASP A 48 -4.09 9.20 17.28
CA ASP A 48 -4.35 10.46 16.57
C ASP A 48 -5.56 11.13 17.23
N ILE A 49 -5.33 12.04 18.18
CA ILE A 49 -6.39 12.91 18.71
C ILE A 49 -6.39 14.19 17.88
N GLN A 50 -7.37 14.34 16.99
CA GLN A 50 -7.66 15.61 16.34
C GLN A 50 -8.29 16.57 17.36
N VAL A 51 -7.48 17.44 17.95
CA VAL A 51 -7.95 18.53 18.82
C VAL A 51 -8.30 19.74 17.96
N ALA A 52 -9.53 20.26 18.10
CA ALA A 52 -9.96 21.45 17.38
C ALA A 52 -9.10 22.69 17.77
N PRO A 53 -8.77 23.60 16.83
CA PRO A 53 -7.89 24.75 17.09
C PRO A 53 -8.29 25.62 18.29
N SER A 54 -9.60 25.76 18.53
CA SER A 54 -10.14 26.53 19.67
C SER A 54 -9.88 25.90 21.04
N GLN A 55 -9.58 24.60 21.10
CA GLN A 55 -9.19 23.91 22.33
C GLN A 55 -7.69 24.09 22.59
N LEU A 56 -6.87 24.19 21.54
CA LEU A 56 -5.43 24.44 21.65
C LEU A 56 -5.14 25.85 22.20
N GLU A 57 -5.89 26.87 21.76
CA GLU A 57 -5.79 28.24 22.29
C GLU A 57 -6.14 28.32 23.78
N LYS A 58 -7.20 27.63 24.21
CA LYS A 58 -7.59 27.59 25.63
C LYS A 58 -6.55 26.89 26.51
N VAL A 59 -5.87 25.87 25.98
CA VAL A 59 -4.80 25.17 26.69
C VAL A 59 -3.53 26.02 26.75
N SER A 60 -3.18 26.72 25.67
CA SER A 60 -1.98 27.56 25.63
C SER A 60 -2.07 28.77 26.55
N GLU A 61 -3.24 29.40 26.63
CA GLU A 61 -3.49 30.55 27.50
C GLU A 61 -3.44 30.14 28.99
N LYS A 62 -3.89 28.92 29.30
CA LYS A 62 -3.87 28.38 30.67
C LYS A 62 -2.48 27.90 31.11
N MET A 63 -1.59 27.57 30.17
CA MET A 63 -0.24 27.05 30.45
C MET A 63 0.89 28.03 30.17
N ASP A 64 0.58 29.30 29.83
CA ASP A 64 1.55 30.33 29.41
C ASP A 64 2.50 29.83 28.30
N ILE A 65 1.96 29.01 27.38
CA ILE A 65 2.68 28.47 26.24
C ILE A 65 2.47 29.42 25.07
N LYS A 66 3.54 30.02 24.57
CA LYS A 66 3.48 30.84 23.36
C LYS A 66 3.13 29.98 22.15
N ILE A 67 1.90 30.11 21.62
CA ILE A 67 1.56 29.54 20.31
C ILE A 67 2.39 30.30 19.27
N MET A 68 3.43 29.64 18.75
CA MET A 68 4.13 30.11 17.58
C MET A 68 3.18 29.98 16.39
N ASN A 69 2.80 31.10 15.78
CA ASN A 69 2.24 31.07 14.43
C ASN A 69 3.23 30.37 13.51
N PRO A 70 2.76 29.55 12.55
CA PRO A 70 3.65 28.92 11.59
C PRO A 70 4.49 30.02 10.91
N PRO A 71 5.80 29.81 10.73
CA PRO A 71 6.68 30.82 10.16
C PRO A 71 6.12 31.33 8.83
N LYS A 72 6.03 32.66 8.69
CA LYS A 72 5.76 33.29 7.40
C LYS A 72 7.03 33.15 6.56
N ASP A 73 6.93 32.40 5.46
CA ASP A 73 7.92 32.33 4.39
C ASP A 73 9.39 32.04 4.79
N GLU A 74 9.61 31.20 5.81
CA GLU A 74 10.91 30.51 5.89
C GLU A 74 11.00 29.53 4.72
N GLU A 75 11.93 29.83 3.81
CA GLU A 75 12.59 28.93 2.87
C GLU A 75 11.85 27.60 2.70
N ARG A 76 10.88 27.54 1.77
CA ARG A 76 10.06 26.34 1.54
C ARG A 76 10.96 25.12 1.63
N LYS A 77 10.84 24.34 2.70
CA LYS A 77 11.62 23.12 2.92
C LYS A 77 11.58 22.36 1.62
N SER A 78 12.72 22.30 0.95
CA SER A 78 12.79 21.68 -0.36
C SER A 78 12.35 20.23 -0.23
N LEU A 79 11.53 19.80 -1.19
CA LEU A 79 10.97 18.47 -1.23
C LEU A 79 11.64 17.71 -2.36
N ASP A 80 12.67 16.94 -2.02
CA ASP A 80 13.48 16.22 -3.00
C ASP A 80 13.27 14.72 -2.84
N VAL A 81 12.92 14.04 -3.92
CA VAL A 81 12.66 12.59 -3.89
C VAL A 81 13.50 11.92 -4.98
N ARG A 82 14.17 10.82 -4.63
CA ARG A 82 14.93 9.98 -5.57
C ARG A 82 13.98 8.95 -6.19
N ILE A 83 13.98 8.87 -7.51
CA ILE A 83 13.19 7.90 -8.29
C ILE A 83 14.10 7.39 -9.40
N HIS A 84 14.35 6.08 -9.44
CA HIS A 84 15.23 5.42 -10.40
C HIS A 84 16.61 6.13 -10.50
N GLY A 85 17.21 6.44 -9.35
CA GLY A 85 18.50 7.12 -9.26
C GLY A 85 18.52 8.60 -9.65
N THR A 86 17.37 9.19 -10.01
CA THR A 86 17.25 10.61 -10.33
C THR A 86 16.54 11.37 -9.22
N TRP A 87 17.11 12.49 -8.79
CA TRP A 87 16.50 13.39 -7.80
C TRP A 87 15.56 14.40 -8.46
N TYR A 88 14.34 14.51 -7.93
CA TYR A 88 13.31 15.45 -8.38
C TYR A 88 12.94 16.44 -7.28
N ASP A 89 12.89 17.72 -7.62
CA ASP A 89 12.38 18.79 -6.76
C ASP A 89 10.86 18.88 -6.95
N LEU A 90 10.13 18.28 -6.01
CA LEU A 90 8.67 18.21 -6.01
C LEU A 90 8.03 19.37 -5.24
N THR A 91 8.79 20.37 -4.79
CA THR A 91 8.30 21.46 -3.93
C THR A 91 7.11 22.18 -4.56
N ALA A 92 7.18 22.48 -5.87
CA ALA A 92 6.10 23.14 -6.59
C ALA A 92 4.92 22.21 -6.90
N TRP A 93 5.18 20.92 -7.08
CA TRP A 93 4.16 19.92 -7.42
C TRP A 93 3.45 19.34 -6.19
N ARG A 94 3.98 19.60 -4.99
CA ARG A 94 3.53 19.00 -3.73
C ARG A 94 2.01 19.01 -3.54
N ASN A 95 1.39 20.17 -3.77
CA ASN A 95 -0.06 20.37 -3.57
C ASN A 95 -0.91 19.85 -4.74
N SER A 96 -0.29 19.40 -5.83
CA SER A 96 -0.95 18.84 -7.01
C SER A 96 -0.94 17.32 -7.03
N HIS A 97 -0.30 16.66 -6.06
CA HIS A 97 -0.28 15.21 -5.97
C HIS A 97 -1.70 14.66 -5.67
N PRO A 98 -2.28 13.79 -6.54
CA PRO A 98 -3.66 13.35 -6.40
C PRO A 98 -3.98 12.61 -5.09
N ALA A 99 -3.00 11.91 -4.51
CA ALA A 99 -3.18 11.20 -3.24
C ALA A 99 -2.88 12.07 -2.00
N GLY A 100 -2.60 13.37 -2.19
CA GLY A 100 -2.31 14.32 -1.11
C GLY A 100 -0.82 14.46 -0.79
N THR A 101 -0.48 15.49 -0.02
CA THR A 101 0.90 15.93 0.19
C THR A 101 1.72 14.98 1.07
N HIS A 102 1.05 14.31 2.01
CA HIS A 102 1.68 13.50 3.06
C HIS A 102 2.57 12.37 2.50
N TRP A 103 2.24 11.84 1.32
CA TRP A 103 3.07 10.87 0.61
C TRP A 103 4.43 11.43 0.26
N LEU A 104 4.45 12.60 -0.37
CA LEU A 104 5.71 13.21 -0.79
C LEU A 104 6.53 13.63 0.41
N ASP A 105 5.88 14.20 1.43
CA ASP A 105 6.54 14.59 2.68
C ASP A 105 7.26 13.41 3.34
N MET A 106 6.65 12.23 3.31
CA MET A 106 7.20 10.99 3.87
C MET A 106 8.45 10.49 3.13
N TYR A 107 8.54 10.77 1.82
CA TYR A 107 9.68 10.42 0.98
C TYR A 107 10.70 11.55 0.80
N ASN A 108 10.55 12.69 1.48
CA ASN A 108 11.51 13.78 1.36
C ASN A 108 12.92 13.34 1.78
N GLY A 109 13.89 13.51 0.88
CA GLY A 109 15.27 13.07 1.04
C GLY A 109 15.46 11.55 0.93
N ARG A 110 14.50 10.81 0.36
CA ARG A 110 14.53 9.35 0.27
C ARG A 110 14.30 8.85 -1.15
N ASP A 111 14.64 7.57 -1.36
CA ASP A 111 14.26 6.83 -2.56
C ASP A 111 12.82 6.34 -2.46
N ALA A 112 12.02 6.67 -3.48
CA ALA A 112 10.63 6.27 -3.62
C ALA A 112 10.40 5.32 -4.82
N THR A 113 11.46 4.78 -5.41
CA THR A 113 11.42 3.97 -6.63
C THR A 113 10.37 2.85 -6.57
N GLU A 114 10.35 2.07 -5.49
CA GLU A 114 9.47 0.92 -5.36
C GLU A 114 8.00 1.32 -5.27
N VAL A 115 7.69 2.38 -4.52
CA VAL A 115 6.32 2.90 -4.37
C VAL A 115 5.88 3.65 -5.63
N MET A 116 6.79 4.34 -6.31
CA MET A 116 6.50 4.91 -7.63
C MET A 116 6.11 3.83 -8.61
N ASP A 117 6.85 2.72 -8.66
CA ASP A 117 6.55 1.63 -9.57
C ASP A 117 5.28 0.86 -9.21
N ALA A 118 4.97 0.73 -7.93
CA ALA A 118 3.84 -0.04 -7.44
C ALA A 118 2.49 0.68 -7.61
N PHE A 119 2.43 1.99 -7.36
CA PHE A 119 1.15 2.72 -7.25
C PHE A 119 0.80 3.58 -8.46
N HIS A 120 1.75 3.85 -9.37
CA HIS A 120 1.53 4.77 -10.49
C HIS A 120 1.28 4.05 -11.80
N SER A 121 0.31 4.55 -12.58
CA SER A 121 0.08 4.12 -13.96
C SER A 121 1.23 4.51 -14.88
N GLU A 122 1.33 3.86 -16.04
CA GLU A 122 2.33 4.20 -17.06
C GLU A 122 2.25 5.68 -17.47
N LYS A 123 1.04 6.23 -17.54
CA LYS A 123 0.84 7.68 -17.77
C LYS A 123 1.52 8.52 -16.68
N ALA A 124 1.31 8.18 -15.41
CA ALA A 124 1.92 8.90 -14.30
C ALA A 124 3.44 8.71 -14.27
N LYS A 125 3.95 7.52 -14.63
CA LYS A 125 5.39 7.25 -14.79
C LYS A 125 6.03 8.14 -15.87
N MET A 126 5.35 8.31 -17.01
CA MET A 126 5.80 9.25 -18.04
C MET A 126 5.69 10.72 -17.61
N MET A 127 4.74 11.06 -16.75
CA MET A 127 4.56 12.43 -16.26
C MET A 127 5.65 12.85 -15.27
N TYR A 128 6.01 12.01 -14.28
CA TYR A 128 7.00 12.42 -13.28
C TYR A 128 8.36 12.71 -13.91
N GLN A 129 8.72 12.00 -14.99
CA GLN A 129 9.98 12.20 -15.70
C GLN A 129 10.15 13.63 -16.24
N LYS A 130 9.04 14.36 -16.41
CA LYS A 130 9.01 15.76 -16.88
C LYS A 130 9.01 16.78 -15.73
N LEU A 131 8.92 16.33 -14.48
CA LEU A 131 8.99 17.21 -13.32
C LEU A 131 10.40 17.78 -13.16
N LYS A 132 10.49 18.89 -12.42
CA LYS A 132 11.76 19.57 -12.17
C LYS A 132 12.73 18.60 -11.49
N LYS A 133 13.93 18.46 -12.05
CA LYS A 133 15.04 17.73 -11.41
C LYS A 133 15.67 18.62 -10.35
N THR A 134 16.13 18.01 -9.26
CA THR A 134 16.90 18.70 -8.23
C THR A 134 18.19 19.29 -8.82
N ASP A 135 18.58 20.47 -8.36
CA ASP A 135 19.81 21.13 -8.81
C ASP A 135 21.04 20.23 -8.59
N ARG A 136 21.97 20.24 -9.56
CA ARG A 136 23.07 19.26 -9.65
C ARG A 136 23.88 19.12 -8.35
N GLU A 137 24.32 20.24 -7.77
CA GLU A 137 25.16 20.25 -6.56
C GLU A 137 24.42 19.61 -5.37
N LYS A 138 23.13 19.93 -5.26
CA LYS A 138 22.26 19.38 -4.23
C LYS A 138 21.96 17.90 -4.46
N ALA A 139 21.69 17.48 -5.69
CA ALA A 139 21.50 16.08 -6.04
C ALA A 139 22.75 15.24 -5.71
N VAL A 140 23.96 15.74 -6.00
CA VAL A 140 25.22 15.06 -5.61
C VAL A 140 25.34 14.95 -4.08
N THR A 141 24.91 15.97 -3.35
CA THR A 141 24.93 15.96 -1.88
C THR A 141 23.93 14.94 -1.33
N LEU A 142 22.69 14.95 -1.82
CA LEU A 142 21.64 14.01 -1.43
C LEU A 142 22.02 12.56 -1.76
N GLU A 143 22.63 12.32 -2.93
CA GLU A 143 23.11 10.99 -3.32
C GLU A 143 24.18 10.47 -2.35
N LYS A 144 25.10 11.32 -1.88
CA LYS A 144 26.11 10.93 -0.88
C LYS A 144 25.52 10.64 0.50
N LEU A 145 24.44 11.32 0.86
CA LEU A 145 23.73 11.12 2.14
C LEU A 145 22.81 9.90 2.11
N THR A 146 22.45 9.44 0.92
CA THR A 146 21.56 8.29 0.73
C THR A 146 22.36 7.01 0.90
N PRO A 147 21.93 6.08 1.77
CA PRO A 147 22.56 4.77 1.86
C PRO A 147 22.56 4.06 0.50
N ALA A 148 23.62 3.31 0.22
CA ALA A 148 23.63 2.44 -0.95
C ALA A 148 22.46 1.44 -0.88
N ASP A 149 21.89 1.12 -2.04
CA ASP A 149 20.80 0.16 -2.13
C ASP A 149 21.27 -1.20 -1.58
N SER A 150 20.48 -1.77 -0.67
CA SER A 150 20.78 -3.07 -0.07
C SER A 150 20.68 -4.20 -1.10
N GLU A 151 21.34 -5.33 -0.85
CA GLU A 151 21.20 -6.52 -1.70
C GLU A 151 19.74 -6.97 -1.83
N ALA A 152 18.96 -6.86 -0.75
CA ALA A 152 17.53 -7.16 -0.77
C ALA A 152 16.75 -6.21 -1.70
N THR A 153 17.07 -4.90 -1.68
CA THR A 153 16.48 -3.91 -2.58
C THR A 153 16.80 -4.21 -4.04
N LEU A 154 18.08 -4.48 -4.35
CA LEU A 154 18.51 -4.80 -5.71
C LEU A 154 17.89 -6.11 -6.22
N SER A 155 17.82 -7.14 -5.37
CA SER A 155 17.18 -8.41 -5.68
C SER A 155 15.68 -8.25 -5.91
N PHE A 156 15.01 -7.40 -5.11
CA PHE A 156 13.60 -7.07 -5.30
C PHE A 156 13.36 -6.36 -6.64
N ARG A 157 14.20 -5.38 -7.01
CA ARG A 157 14.10 -4.69 -8.31
C ARG A 157 14.27 -5.65 -9.48
N ALA A 158 15.29 -6.52 -9.43
CA ALA A 158 15.51 -7.53 -10.47
C ALA A 158 14.34 -8.53 -10.56
N PHE A 159 13.80 -8.96 -9.42
CA PHE A 159 12.63 -9.84 -9.39
C PHE A 159 11.39 -9.18 -9.98
N ARG A 160 11.13 -7.91 -9.61
CA ARG A 160 10.02 -7.13 -10.16
C ARG A 160 10.14 -6.95 -11.67
N GLU A 161 11.32 -6.63 -12.18
CA GLU A 161 11.59 -6.52 -13.61
C GLU A 161 11.30 -7.84 -14.33
N LYS A 162 11.74 -8.97 -13.76
CA LYS A 162 11.38 -10.29 -14.29
C LYS A 162 9.87 -10.51 -14.34
N LEU A 163 9.14 -10.17 -13.28
CA LEU A 163 7.67 -10.30 -13.25
C LEU A 163 7.01 -9.43 -14.33
N ALA A 164 7.51 -8.22 -14.55
CA ALA A 164 7.02 -7.34 -15.60
C ALA A 164 7.26 -7.93 -17.00
N ASN A 165 8.48 -8.39 -17.26
CA ASN A 165 8.87 -9.00 -18.54
C ASN A 165 8.10 -10.30 -18.82
N ASP A 166 7.79 -11.07 -17.77
CA ASP A 166 6.97 -12.28 -17.83
C ASP A 166 5.45 -11.96 -17.95
N GLY A 167 5.07 -10.69 -17.95
CA GLY A 167 3.69 -10.22 -18.15
C GLY A 167 2.78 -10.37 -16.93
N TRP A 168 3.31 -10.59 -15.72
CA TRP A 168 2.49 -10.82 -14.51
C TRP A 168 1.61 -9.63 -14.12
N PHE A 169 1.95 -8.42 -14.56
CA PHE A 169 1.16 -7.22 -14.29
C PHE A 169 0.06 -6.96 -15.34
N GLU A 170 0.03 -7.72 -16.44
CA GLU A 170 -1.04 -7.63 -17.43
C GLU A 170 -2.31 -8.30 -16.91
N ARG A 171 -3.48 -7.70 -17.18
CA ARG A 171 -4.76 -8.24 -16.69
C ARG A 171 -5.15 -9.53 -17.42
N ASP A 172 -5.49 -10.57 -16.66
CA ASP A 172 -6.13 -11.78 -17.18
C ASP A 172 -7.65 -11.64 -17.11
N VAL A 173 -8.28 -11.33 -18.23
CA VAL A 173 -9.74 -11.10 -18.29
C VAL A 173 -10.56 -12.35 -17.99
N VAL A 174 -10.03 -13.55 -18.23
CA VAL A 174 -10.73 -14.81 -17.95
C VAL A 174 -10.69 -15.09 -16.45
N HIS A 175 -9.52 -14.90 -15.84
CA HIS A 175 -9.39 -14.98 -14.39
C HIS A 175 -10.27 -13.94 -13.69
N GLU A 176 -10.29 -12.70 -14.20
CA GLU A 176 -11.12 -11.62 -13.69
C GLU A 176 -12.61 -11.98 -13.73
N ALA A 177 -13.11 -12.40 -14.89
CA ALA A 177 -14.51 -12.80 -15.05
C ALA A 177 -14.88 -13.96 -14.11
N LYS A 178 -13.96 -14.91 -13.88
CA LYS A 178 -14.15 -16.01 -12.93
C LYS A 178 -14.27 -15.51 -11.49
N LEU A 179 -13.39 -14.60 -11.04
CA LEU A 179 -13.43 -14.06 -9.67
C LEU A 179 -14.72 -13.27 -9.43
N ILE A 180 -15.09 -12.37 -10.35
CA ILE A 180 -16.35 -11.61 -10.28
C ILE A 180 -17.55 -12.55 -10.31
N GLY A 181 -17.54 -13.57 -11.18
CA GLY A 181 -18.60 -14.56 -11.29
C GLY A 181 -18.80 -15.37 -10.00
N ILE A 182 -17.71 -15.81 -9.38
CA ILE A 182 -17.74 -16.48 -8.07
C ILE A 182 -18.35 -15.55 -7.03
N ASN A 183 -17.87 -14.31 -6.95
CA ASN A 183 -18.36 -13.33 -5.99
C ASN A 183 -19.88 -13.06 -6.14
N LEU A 184 -20.32 -12.82 -7.38
CA LEU A 184 -21.74 -12.59 -7.68
C LEU A 184 -22.60 -13.81 -7.34
N SER A 185 -22.12 -15.03 -7.63
CA SER A 185 -22.84 -16.26 -7.29
C SER A 185 -23.03 -16.42 -5.79
N LEU A 186 -22.06 -15.98 -4.97
CA LEU A 186 -22.18 -16.01 -3.50
C LEU A 186 -23.23 -14.99 -3.02
N PHE A 187 -23.24 -13.78 -3.57
CA PHE A 187 -24.28 -12.78 -3.24
C PHE A 187 -25.68 -13.24 -3.64
N VAL A 188 -25.84 -13.81 -4.84
CA VAL A 188 -27.11 -14.36 -5.32
C VAL A 188 -27.57 -15.53 -4.44
N GLY A 189 -26.65 -16.45 -4.11
CA GLY A 189 -26.95 -17.59 -3.24
C GLY A 189 -27.34 -17.15 -1.83
N ALA A 190 -26.64 -16.16 -1.27
CA ALA A 190 -26.99 -15.57 0.01
C ALA A 190 -28.40 -14.96 0.00
N ALA A 191 -28.74 -14.18 -1.03
CA ALA A 191 -30.06 -13.58 -1.18
C ALA A 191 -31.16 -14.64 -1.35
N ALA A 192 -30.93 -15.65 -2.18
CA ALA A 192 -31.89 -16.72 -2.45
C ALA A 192 -32.20 -17.59 -1.22
N THR A 193 -31.23 -17.74 -0.31
CA THR A 193 -31.38 -18.57 0.90
C THR A 193 -31.78 -17.79 2.14
N ALA A 194 -31.92 -16.46 2.05
CA ALA A 194 -32.09 -15.57 3.19
C ALA A 194 -33.33 -15.88 4.05
N HIS A 195 -34.43 -16.30 3.42
CA HIS A 195 -35.67 -16.61 4.12
C HIS A 195 -35.74 -18.05 4.62
N ASP A 196 -35.39 -19.01 3.78
CA ASP A 196 -35.63 -20.43 4.06
C ASP A 196 -34.51 -21.10 4.86
N ILE A 197 -33.25 -20.67 4.65
CA ILE A 197 -32.06 -21.28 5.25
C ILE A 197 -31.10 -20.17 5.72
N PRO A 198 -31.47 -19.39 6.76
CA PRO A 198 -30.73 -18.17 7.14
C PRO A 198 -29.27 -18.42 7.52
N PHE A 199 -28.94 -19.58 8.12
CA PHE A 199 -27.54 -19.91 8.42
C PHE A 199 -26.69 -20.12 7.16
N LEU A 200 -27.25 -20.72 6.12
CA LEU A 200 -26.57 -20.85 4.83
C LEU A 200 -26.39 -19.48 4.18
N SER A 201 -27.42 -18.63 4.25
CA SER A 201 -27.34 -17.25 3.77
C SER A 201 -26.23 -16.47 4.45
N MET A 202 -26.15 -16.51 5.79
CA MET A 202 -25.09 -15.87 6.56
C MET A 202 -23.69 -16.37 6.17
N PHE A 203 -23.55 -17.68 5.96
CA PHE A 203 -22.27 -18.28 5.54
C PHE A 203 -21.85 -17.81 4.13
N LEU A 204 -22.76 -17.89 3.15
CA LEU A 204 -22.51 -17.45 1.78
C LEU A 204 -22.22 -15.95 1.72
N LEU A 205 -22.96 -15.15 2.49
CA LEU A 205 -22.75 -13.71 2.59
C LEU A 205 -21.37 -13.39 3.18
N SER A 206 -20.95 -14.12 4.22
CA SER A 206 -19.62 -13.96 4.83
C SER A 206 -18.49 -14.25 3.82
N LEU A 207 -18.66 -15.29 3.01
CA LEU A 207 -17.73 -15.59 1.90
C LEU A 207 -17.76 -14.51 0.82
N ALA A 208 -18.95 -14.02 0.44
CA ALA A 208 -19.10 -12.96 -0.55
C ALA A 208 -18.36 -11.69 -0.14
N TYR A 209 -18.53 -11.24 1.11
CA TYR A 209 -17.84 -10.07 1.65
C TYR A 209 -16.33 -10.25 1.74
N THR A 210 -15.86 -11.42 2.18
CA THR A 210 -14.42 -11.72 2.27
C THR A 210 -13.80 -11.70 0.87
N ASN A 211 -14.45 -12.34 -0.10
CA ASN A 211 -13.98 -12.36 -1.48
C ASN A 211 -14.02 -10.97 -2.12
N ALA A 212 -15.06 -10.17 -1.84
CA ALA A 212 -15.18 -8.81 -2.35
C ALA A 212 -14.08 -7.89 -1.79
N GLY A 213 -13.64 -8.12 -0.54
CA GLY A 213 -12.51 -7.43 0.05
C GLY A 213 -11.19 -7.66 -0.70
N TRP A 214 -10.91 -8.90 -1.13
CA TRP A 214 -9.73 -9.22 -1.94
C TRP A 214 -9.84 -8.67 -3.37
N ILE A 215 -11.00 -8.82 -4.02
CA ILE A 215 -11.21 -8.26 -5.37
C ILE A 215 -10.99 -6.74 -5.36
N GLY A 216 -11.57 -6.04 -4.39
CA GLY A 216 -11.41 -4.59 -4.34
C GLY A 216 -10.06 -4.12 -3.77
N HIS A 217 -9.34 -4.98 -3.02
CA HIS A 217 -7.91 -4.79 -2.73
C HIS A 217 -7.10 -4.76 -4.03
N ASP A 218 -7.29 -5.73 -4.91
CA ASP A 218 -6.61 -5.76 -6.20
C ASP A 218 -6.95 -4.53 -7.05
N TYR A 219 -8.20 -4.08 -7.02
CA TYR A 219 -8.61 -2.90 -7.80
C TYR A 219 -8.08 -1.58 -7.26
N VAL A 220 -7.91 -1.43 -5.95
CA VAL A 220 -7.32 -0.21 -5.40
C VAL A 220 -5.82 -0.11 -5.68
N HIS A 221 -5.13 -1.22 -5.87
CA HIS A 221 -3.70 -1.21 -6.25
C HIS A 221 -3.47 -1.31 -7.75
N GLY A 222 -4.41 -1.83 -8.53
CA GLY A 222 -4.25 -1.93 -9.98
C GLY A 222 -4.15 -0.56 -10.64
N THR A 223 -3.20 -0.43 -11.57
CA THR A 223 -2.83 0.84 -12.21
C THR A 223 -3.43 1.01 -13.61
N ASP A 224 -4.09 -0.02 -14.14
CA ASP A 224 -4.79 -0.02 -15.41
C ASP A 224 -6.19 0.62 -15.34
N GLU A 225 -6.80 0.87 -16.50
CA GLU A 225 -8.09 1.56 -16.60
C GLU A 225 -9.25 0.79 -15.96
N PHE A 226 -9.21 -0.55 -15.97
CA PHE A 226 -10.28 -1.35 -15.37
C PHE A 226 -10.27 -1.20 -13.85
N SER A 227 -9.10 -1.37 -13.23
CA SER A 227 -8.94 -1.10 -11.79
C SER A 227 -9.28 0.33 -11.42
N GLN A 228 -8.94 1.33 -12.25
CA GLN A 228 -9.32 2.71 -11.98
C GLN A 228 -10.83 2.93 -11.93
N LYS A 229 -11.60 2.28 -12.81
CA LYS A 229 -13.08 2.36 -12.83
C LYS A 229 -13.72 1.65 -11.63
N LEU A 230 -13.12 0.56 -11.17
CA LEU A 230 -13.63 -0.25 -10.06
C LEU A 230 -12.88 -0.03 -8.74
N ARG A 231 -12.05 1.02 -8.65
CA ARG A 231 -11.22 1.36 -7.49
C ARG A 231 -12.01 1.44 -6.19
N MET A 232 -13.29 1.82 -6.28
CA MET A 232 -14.18 2.00 -5.14
C MET A 232 -15.07 0.78 -4.85
N TYR A 233 -14.78 -0.38 -5.44
CA TYR A 233 -15.57 -1.59 -5.29
C TYR A 233 -15.72 -2.02 -3.83
N VAL A 234 -14.65 -2.04 -3.01
CA VAL A 234 -14.75 -2.38 -1.58
C VAL A 234 -15.67 -1.40 -0.84
N CYS A 235 -15.57 -0.10 -1.12
CA CYS A 235 -16.41 0.89 -0.49
C CYS A 235 -17.90 0.70 -0.82
N LEU A 236 -18.20 0.33 -2.08
CA LEU A 236 -19.56 0.04 -2.52
C LEU A 236 -20.11 -1.23 -1.85
N VAL A 237 -19.35 -2.32 -1.88
CA VAL A 237 -19.85 -3.63 -1.41
C VAL A 237 -19.82 -3.73 0.11
N ALA A 238 -18.77 -3.25 0.79
CA ALA A 238 -18.54 -3.42 2.22
C ALA A 238 -18.90 -2.18 3.06
N GLY A 239 -19.39 -1.10 2.45
CA GLY A 239 -19.81 0.10 3.18
C GLY A 239 -18.68 0.87 3.86
N LEU A 240 -17.46 0.79 3.33
CA LEU A 240 -16.29 1.49 3.87
C LEU A 240 -16.21 2.93 3.34
N GLY A 241 -15.77 3.86 4.18
CA GLY A 241 -15.47 5.22 3.74
C GLY A 241 -14.34 5.27 2.71
N VAL A 242 -14.54 6.00 1.62
CA VAL A 242 -13.60 6.12 0.49
C VAL A 242 -12.21 6.58 0.93
N THR A 243 -12.19 7.66 1.69
CA THR A 243 -10.95 8.26 2.20
C THR A 243 -10.27 7.37 3.22
N TRP A 244 -11.04 6.77 4.15
CA TRP A 244 -10.51 5.85 5.14
C TRP A 244 -9.88 4.61 4.51
N TRP A 245 -10.57 4.00 3.53
CA TRP A 245 -10.06 2.85 2.81
C TRP A 245 -8.78 3.23 2.08
N SER A 246 -8.81 4.25 1.21
CA SER A 246 -7.64 4.60 0.42
C SER A 246 -6.45 5.03 1.28
N ASP A 247 -6.65 5.85 2.31
CA ASP A 247 -5.55 6.40 3.13
C ASP A 247 -4.91 5.32 4.00
N LYS A 248 -5.71 4.60 4.79
CA LYS A 248 -5.19 3.53 5.67
C LYS A 248 -4.56 2.40 4.85
N HIS A 249 -5.25 1.98 3.79
CA HIS A 249 -4.86 0.80 3.04
C HIS A 249 -3.59 1.04 2.22
N ASN A 250 -3.52 2.16 1.50
CA ASN A 250 -2.32 2.47 0.71
C ASN A 250 -1.11 2.69 1.62
N LYS A 251 -1.27 3.36 2.78
CA LYS A 251 -0.18 3.54 3.76
C LYS A 251 0.39 2.22 4.24
N HIS A 252 -0.48 1.27 4.58
CA HIS A 252 -0.06 -0.08 4.97
C HIS A 252 0.74 -0.80 3.86
N HIS A 253 0.37 -0.62 2.58
CA HIS A 253 1.08 -1.26 1.47
C HIS A 253 2.35 -0.53 1.03
N ALA A 254 2.42 0.78 1.20
CA ALA A 254 3.63 1.55 0.95
C ALA A 254 4.66 1.35 2.09
N HIS A 255 4.19 1.08 3.31
CA HIS A 255 5.01 0.89 4.50
C HIS A 255 4.50 -0.32 5.29
N THR A 256 5.00 -1.50 4.93
CA THR A 256 4.54 -2.75 5.53
C THR A 256 5.04 -2.98 6.96
N ASN A 257 5.84 -2.06 7.52
CA ASN A 257 6.44 -2.16 8.87
C ASN A 257 6.52 -0.78 9.55
#